data_AF-A0A7D5XI99-F1
#
_entry.id   AF-A0A7D5XI99-F1
#
_cell.length_a   1.000
_cell.length_b   1.000
_cell.length_c   1.000
_cell.angle_alpha   90.00
_cell.angle_beta   90.00
_cell.angle_gamma   90.00
#
_symmetry.space_group_name_H-M   'P 1'
#
loop_
_entity.id
_entity.type
_entity.pdbx_description
1 polymer ?
#
loop_
_entity_poly.entity_id
_entity_poly.type
_entity_poly.pdbx_seq_one_letter_code
_entity_poly.pdbx_strand_id
1 'polypeptide(L)'
;MPAKNKAEKPSKEGNMMYILIYFFTWLSGLIFYLIEKEDKKIRFHAMQSILLGVVMFIVSLPMITFPLVFLLWLYGIYVGYKEYTGETVRIPYLAEYAEKYA
;
A
#
# COMPACT_ATOMS: atom_id res chain seq x y z
N MET A 1 -30.71 -4.61 36.01
CA MET A 1 -29.82 -5.28 35.03
C MET A 1 -30.68 -6.23 34.20
N PRO A 2 -30.51 -6.42 32.87
CA PRO A 2 -29.34 -6.14 32.03
C PRO A 2 -29.65 -5.50 30.63
N ALA A 3 -28.65 -4.91 29.99
CA ALA A 3 -28.56 -4.91 28.53
C ALA A 3 -27.10 -5.19 28.17
N LYS A 4 -26.86 -6.40 27.67
CA LYS A 4 -25.57 -6.84 27.13
C LYS A 4 -25.20 -5.90 26.00
N ASN A 5 -24.11 -5.15 26.17
CA ASN A 5 -23.52 -4.36 25.11
C ASN A 5 -23.05 -5.35 24.03
N LYS A 6 -23.82 -5.47 22.94
CA LYS A 6 -23.37 -6.18 21.74
C LYS A 6 -22.20 -5.36 21.20
N ALA A 7 -20.97 -5.84 21.42
CA ALA A 7 -19.82 -5.34 20.70
C ALA A 7 -20.16 -5.38 19.21
N GLU A 8 -20.33 -4.21 18.63
CA GLU A 8 -20.52 -4.01 17.20
C GLU A 8 -19.29 -4.61 16.52
N LYS A 9 -19.47 -5.70 15.75
CA LYS A 9 -18.39 -6.23 14.94
C LYS A 9 -18.01 -5.11 13.96
N PRO A 10 -16.75 -4.65 13.91
CA PRO A 10 -16.35 -3.65 12.95
C PRO A 10 -16.77 -4.14 11.56
N SER A 11 -17.47 -3.30 10.80
CA SER A 11 -17.83 -3.61 9.44
C SER A 11 -16.56 -4.00 8.69
N LYS A 12 -16.59 -5.12 7.95
CA LYS A 12 -15.50 -5.53 7.05
C LYS A 12 -15.44 -4.63 5.80
N GLU A 13 -15.71 -3.34 5.97
CA GLU A 13 -15.61 -2.38 4.88
C GLU A 13 -14.14 -2.00 4.73
N GLY A 14 -13.51 -2.56 3.70
CA GLY A 14 -12.12 -2.27 3.39
C GLY A 14 -11.94 -0.81 2.98
N ASN A 15 -10.80 -0.21 3.30
CA ASN A 15 -10.49 1.14 2.87
C ASN A 15 -9.90 1.13 1.45
N MET A 16 -10.66 1.65 0.47
CA MET A 16 -10.24 1.72 -0.94
C MET A 16 -8.96 2.53 -1.17
N MET A 17 -8.59 3.41 -0.22
CA MET A 17 -7.34 4.18 -0.29
C MET A 17 -6.12 3.27 -0.45
N TYR A 18 -6.13 2.08 0.14
CA TYR A 18 -5.02 1.15 0.01
C TYR A 18 -4.81 0.66 -1.42
N ILE A 19 -5.86 0.51 -2.23
CA ILE A 19 -5.70 0.17 -3.65
C ILE A 19 -5.22 1.41 -4.43
N LEU A 20 -5.77 2.58 -4.15
CA LEU A 20 -5.40 3.84 -4.82
C LEU A 20 -3.92 4.22 -4.59
N ILE A 21 -3.39 3.96 -3.40
CA ILE A 21 -1.97 4.18 -3.07
C ILE A 21 -1.03 3.46 -4.04
N TYR A 22 -1.38 2.25 -4.49
CA TYR A 22 -0.55 1.46 -5.41
C TYR A 22 -0.91 1.67 -6.89
N PHE A 23 -2.08 2.22 -7.21
CA PHE A 23 -2.57 2.32 -8.59
C PHE A 23 -1.65 3.13 -9.51
N PHE A 24 -1.24 4.32 -9.07
CA PHE A 24 -0.24 5.14 -9.76
C PHE A 24 1.17 4.99 -9.17
N THR A 25 1.42 3.90 -8.42
CA THR A 25 2.71 3.55 -7.83
C THR A 25 3.30 4.70 -6.99
N TRP A 26 4.52 5.16 -7.30
CA TRP A 26 5.21 6.20 -6.55
C TRP A 26 4.45 7.53 -6.56
N LEU A 27 3.69 7.85 -7.61
CA LEU A 27 2.97 9.12 -7.70
C LEU A 27 1.79 9.17 -6.71
N SER A 28 0.94 8.13 -6.70
CA SER A 28 -0.13 8.02 -5.70
C SER A 28 0.44 7.87 -4.31
N GLY A 29 1.51 7.07 -4.12
CA GLY A 29 2.20 6.94 -2.84
C GLY A 29 2.69 8.29 -2.32
N LEU A 30 3.31 9.13 -3.16
CA LEU A 30 3.76 10.47 -2.78
C LEU A 30 2.60 11.37 -2.35
N ILE A 31 1.50 11.38 -3.11
CA ILE A 31 0.31 12.16 -2.78
C ILE A 31 -0.22 11.74 -1.41
N PHE A 32 -0.47 10.45 -1.18
CA PHE A 32 -0.99 9.95 0.09
C PHE A 32 -0.03 10.19 1.26
N TYR A 33 1.29 10.06 1.05
CA TYR A 33 2.29 10.36 2.06
C TYR A 33 2.31 11.85 2.47
N LEU A 34 2.07 12.74 1.52
CA LEU A 34 2.06 14.18 1.78
C LEU A 34 0.75 14.68 2.40
N ILE A 35 -0.40 14.10 2.04
CA ILE A 35 -1.70 14.51 2.59
C ILE A 35 -2.01 13.85 3.93
N GLU A 36 -1.63 12.58 4.11
CA GLU A 36 -1.92 11.84 5.33
C GLU A 36 -0.91 12.18 6.42
N LYS A 37 -1.40 12.48 7.63
CA LYS A 37 -0.56 12.88 8.76
C LYS A 37 -0.71 11.98 9.98
N GLU A 38 -1.91 11.43 10.19
CA GLU A 38 -2.28 10.73 11.41
C GLU A 38 -2.30 9.21 11.21
N ASP A 39 -2.82 8.75 10.06
CA ASP A 39 -2.93 7.32 9.80
C ASP A 39 -1.57 6.73 9.41
N LYS A 40 -0.88 6.17 10.40
CA LYS A 40 0.41 5.49 10.25
C LYS A 40 0.36 4.34 9.25
N LYS A 41 -0.79 3.68 9.08
CA LYS A 41 -0.93 2.54 8.16
C LYS A 41 -1.02 3.02 6.72
N ILE A 42 -1.81 4.06 6.46
CA ILE A 42 -1.85 4.75 5.16
C ILE A 42 -0.46 5.30 4.83
N ARG A 43 0.23 5.95 5.77
CA ARG A 43 1.60 6.45 5.58
C ARG A 43 2.62 5.34 5.28
N PHE A 44 2.52 4.21 5.97
CA PHE A 44 3.32 3.01 5.67
C PHE A 44 3.09 2.51 4.24
N HIS A 45 1.84 2.31 3.82
CA HIS A 45 1.56 1.85 2.45
C HIS A 45 1.95 2.89 1.41
N ALA A 46 1.81 4.19 1.71
CA ALA A 46 2.24 5.28 0.86
C ALA A 46 3.76 5.25 0.64
N MET A 47 4.55 5.14 1.71
CA MET A 47 6.00 5.01 1.60
C MET A 47 6.43 3.69 0.92
N GLN A 48 5.78 2.57 1.23
CA GLN A 48 6.04 1.29 0.57
C GLN A 48 5.75 1.37 -0.95
N SER A 49 4.71 2.10 -1.36
CA SER A 49 4.39 2.35 -2.78
C SER A 49 5.41 3.26 -3.47
N ILE A 50 5.91 4.30 -2.78
CA ILE A 50 7.02 5.14 -3.27
C ILE A 50 8.25 4.28 -3.54
N LEU A 51 8.67 3.49 -2.56
CA LEU A 51 9.85 2.61 -2.69
C LEU A 51 9.67 1.58 -3.81
N LEU A 52 8.49 0.95 -3.90
CA LEU A 52 8.17 0.01 -4.98
C LEU A 52 8.24 0.69 -6.35
N GLY A 53 7.69 1.91 -6.48
CA GLY A 53 7.73 2.65 -7.73
C GLY A 53 9.16 3.08 -8.14
N VAL A 54 10.04 3.39 -7.18
CA VAL A 54 11.47 3.62 -7.45
C VAL A 54 12.14 2.35 -7.97
N VAL A 55 11.86 1.18 -7.37
CA VAL A 55 12.36 -0.10 -7.87
C VAL A 55 11.86 -0.36 -9.29
N MET A 56 10.57 -0.15 -9.55
CA MET A 56 9.98 -0.31 -10.87
C MET A 56 10.62 0.63 -11.90
N PHE A 57 10.90 1.88 -11.53
CA PHE A 57 11.58 2.84 -12.39
C PHE A 57 12.97 2.34 -12.79
N ILE A 58 13.78 1.89 -11.82
CA ILE A 58 15.13 1.35 -12.08
C ILE A 58 15.04 0.10 -12.98
N VAL A 59 14.12 -0.82 -12.68
CA VAL A 59 13.90 -2.05 -13.46
C VAL A 59 13.43 -1.73 -14.88
N SER A 60 12.73 -0.62 -15.10
CA SER A 60 12.21 -0.22 -16.42
C SER A 60 13.27 0.38 -17.36
N LEU A 61 14.46 0.75 -16.87
CA LEU A 61 15.50 1.38 -17.69
C LEU A 61 15.95 0.53 -18.89
N PRO A 62 16.13 -0.79 -18.78
CA PRO A 62 16.35 -1.65 -19.95
C PRO A 62 15.01 -1.88 -20.66
N MET A 63 14.90 -1.49 -21.93
CA MET A 63 13.64 -1.57 -22.70
C MET A 63 13.05 -2.99 -22.85
N ILE A 64 13.78 -4.05 -22.49
CA ILE A 64 13.32 -5.45 -22.54
C ILE A 64 12.51 -5.88 -21.31
N THR A 65 12.42 -5.07 -20.25
CA THR A 65 11.81 -5.47 -18.97
C THR A 65 10.31 -5.16 -18.84
N PHE A 66 9.64 -4.74 -19.91
CA PHE A 66 8.22 -4.35 -19.86
C PHE A 66 7.31 -5.39 -19.20
N PRO A 67 7.40 -6.70 -19.50
CA PRO A 67 6.57 -7.72 -18.82
C PRO A 67 6.82 -7.76 -17.31
N LEU A 68 8.07 -7.57 -16.87
CA LEU A 68 8.43 -7.57 -15.45
C LEU A 68 7.86 -6.36 -14.72
N VAL A 69 7.94 -5.17 -15.33
CA VAL A 69 7.35 -3.94 -14.77
C VAL A 69 5.84 -4.09 -14.62
N PHE A 70 5.17 -4.68 -15.61
CA PHE A 70 3.74 -4.97 -15.53
C PHE A 70 3.38 -5.93 -14.39
N LEU A 71 4.19 -6.98 -14.17
CA LEU A 71 4.00 -7.89 -13.03
C LEU A 71 4.22 -7.20 -11.68
N LEU A 72 5.21 -6.31 -11.56
CA LEU A 72 5.43 -5.52 -10.35
C LEU A 72 4.26 -4.56 -10.08
N TRP A 73 3.67 -3.98 -11.12
CA TRP A 73 2.46 -3.16 -10.99
C TRP A 73 1.28 -3.98 -10.46
N LEU A 74 1.02 -5.16 -11.04
CA LEU A 74 -0.01 -6.09 -10.56
C LEU A 74 0.24 -6.51 -9.11
N TYR A 75 1.50 -6.74 -8.74
CA TYR A 75 1.89 -7.04 -7.37
C TYR A 75 1.57 -5.87 -6.41
N GLY A 76 1.81 -4.63 -6.81
CA GLY A 76 1.39 -3.45 -6.06
C GLY A 76 -0.13 -3.41 -5.84
N ILE A 77 -0.92 -3.65 -6.89
CA ILE A 77 -2.39 -3.75 -6.78
C ILE A 77 -2.79 -4.88 -5.81
N TYR A 78 -2.14 -6.04 -5.89
CA TYR A 78 -2.36 -7.15 -4.96
C TYR A 78 -2.08 -6.76 -3.52
N VAL A 79 -0.98 -6.05 -3.24
CA VAL A 79 -0.65 -5.54 -1.89
C VAL A 79 -1.76 -4.61 -1.37
N GLY A 80 -2.23 -3.68 -2.20
CA GLY A 80 -3.35 -2.80 -1.85
C GLY A 80 -4.66 -3.55 -1.60
N TYR A 81 -4.97 -4.57 -2.41
CA TYR A 81 -6.14 -5.43 -2.23
C TYR A 81 -6.07 -6.24 -0.93
N LYS A 82 -4.91 -6.83 -0.62
CA LYS A 82 -4.72 -7.59 0.62
C LYS A 82 -4.96 -6.72 1.84
N GLU A 83 -4.42 -5.50 1.82
CA GLU A 83 -4.64 -4.53 2.88
C GLU A 83 -6.11 -4.09 2.98
N TYR A 84 -6.78 -3.85 1.83
CA TYR A 84 -8.22 -3.62 1.78
C TYR A 84 -9.02 -4.75 2.46
N THR A 85 -8.60 -6.01 2.30
CA THR A 85 -9.23 -7.17 2.97
C THR A 85 -8.81 -7.37 4.44
N GLY A 86 -7.93 -6.52 4.97
CA GLY A 86 -7.46 -6.54 6.36
C GLY A 86 -6.16 -7.32 6.59
N GLU A 87 -5.43 -7.71 5.54
CA GLU A 87 -4.17 -8.43 5.63
C GLU A 87 -2.99 -7.60 5.13
N THR A 88 -2.12 -7.18 6.03
CA THR A 88 -0.98 -6.31 5.71
C THR A 88 0.16 -7.10 5.09
N VAL A 89 0.39 -6.86 3.79
CA VAL A 89 1.56 -7.39 3.08
C VAL A 89 2.73 -6.44 3.23
N ARG A 90 3.80 -6.95 3.84
CA ARG A 90 5.09 -6.28 3.99
C ARG A 90 6.02 -6.75 2.87
N ILE A 91 6.37 -5.87 1.95
CA ILE A 91 7.29 -6.22 0.87
C ILE A 91 8.69 -6.40 1.47
N PRO A 92 9.35 -7.57 1.32
CA PRO A 92 10.69 -7.79 1.86
C PRO A 92 11.66 -6.71 1.39
N TYR A 93 12.59 -6.33 2.26
CA TYR A 93 13.52 -5.20 2.10
C TYR A 93 12.86 -3.81 2.08
N LEU A 94 11.71 -3.62 1.43
CA LEU A 94 11.07 -2.30 1.35
C LEU A 94 10.30 -1.94 2.62
N ALA A 95 9.68 -2.91 3.29
CA ALA A 95 8.83 -2.67 4.45
C ALA A 95 9.59 -2.03 5.63
N GLU A 96 10.85 -2.41 5.85
CA GLU A 96 11.69 -1.84 6.91
C GLU A 96 11.96 -0.35 6.66
N TYR A 97 12.27 0.03 5.41
CA TYR A 97 12.41 1.44 5.03
C TYR A 97 11.06 2.15 5.05
N ALA A 98 9.98 1.48 4.64
CA ALA A 98 8.65 2.05 4.67
C ALA A 98 8.22 2.40 6.09
N GLU A 99 8.48 1.55 7.08
CA GLU A 99 8.23 1.87 8.49
C GLU A 99 9.13 2.98 9.01
N LYS A 100 10.41 2.98 8.62
CA LYS A 100 11.37 3.98 9.08
C LYS A 100 11.00 5.40 8.61
N TYR A 101 10.44 5.51 7.41
CA TYR A 101 10.13 6.79 6.79
C TYR A 101 8.63 7.10 6.70
N ALA A 102 7.74 6.21 7.16
CA ALA A 102 6.31 6.47 7.32
C ALA A 102 6.09 7.58 8.35
#